data_AF-A0A822CFY9-F1
#
_entry.id   AF-A0A822CFY9-F1
#
_cell.length_a   1.000
_cell.length_b   1.000
_cell.length_c   1.000
_cell.angle_alpha   90.00
_cell.angle_beta   90.00
_cell.angle_gamma   90.00
#
_symmetry.space_group_name_H-M   'P 1'
#
loop_
_entity.id
_entity.type
_entity.pdbx_description
1 polymer ?
#
loop_
_entity_poly.entity_id
_entity_poly.type
_entity_poly.pdbx_seq_one_letter_code
_entity_poly.pdbx_strand_id
1 'polypeptide(L)'
;MSKASQRDINIRSAIGANFAGIGHQGLVKLCGVLNVPPPIDDDHFSRTIIHILPVFESHKLNSMKNAIEEACGESNKRKLP
;
A
#
# COMPACT_ATOMS: atom_id res chain seq x y z
N MET A 1 -17.60 10.81 15.74
CA MET A 1 -17.00 9.61 15.12
C MET A 1 -16.46 8.71 16.22
N SER A 2 -16.68 7.39 16.19
CA SER A 2 -16.14 6.50 17.23
C SER A 2 -14.62 6.34 17.05
N LYS A 3 -13.87 6.12 18.15
CA LYS A 3 -12.41 5.91 18.10
C LYS A 3 -12.01 4.75 17.16
N ALA A 4 -12.84 3.71 17.08
CA ALA A 4 -12.63 2.58 16.18
C ALA A 4 -12.78 2.96 14.70
N SER A 5 -13.79 3.79 14.37
CA SER A 5 -14.00 4.29 13.00
C SER A 5 -12.87 5.21 12.54
N GLN A 6 -12.36 6.06 13.43
CA GLN A 6 -11.20 6.92 13.13
C GLN A 6 -9.95 6.08 12.82
N ARG A 7 -9.67 5.05 13.63
CA ARG A 7 -8.52 4.17 13.44
C ARG A 7 -8.55 3.42 12.11
N ASP A 8 -9.72 2.97 11.66
CA ASP A 8 -9.87 2.28 10.37
C ASP A 8 -9.61 3.22 9.18
N ILE A 9 -10.18 4.44 9.22
CA ILE A 9 -9.94 5.49 8.20
C ILE A 9 -8.45 5.81 8.11
N ASN A 10 -7.79 5.91 9.25
CA ASN A 10 -6.37 6.21 9.37
C ASN A 10 -5.52 5.11 8.70
N ILE A 11 -5.76 3.85 9.06
CA ILE A 11 -5.04 2.71 8.47
C ILE A 11 -5.23 2.66 6.96
N ARG A 12 -6.48 2.80 6.47
CA ARG A 12 -6.78 2.79 5.03
C ARG A 12 -6.10 3.94 4.28
N SER A 13 -6.08 5.13 4.86
CA SER A 13 -5.44 6.30 4.25
C SER A 13 -3.92 6.13 4.16
N ALA A 14 -3.30 5.58 5.21
CA ALA A 14 -1.87 5.31 5.21
C ALA A 14 -1.48 4.24 4.20
N ILE A 15 -2.26 3.15 4.13
CA ILE A 15 -2.10 2.09 3.14
C ILE A 15 -2.25 2.67 1.72
N GLY A 16 -3.33 3.43 1.47
CA GLY A 16 -3.61 4.05 0.17
C GLY A 16 -2.51 5.01 -0.28
N ALA A 17 -1.95 5.81 0.63
CA ALA A 17 -0.87 6.72 0.34
C ALA A 17 0.43 6.02 -0.09
N ASN A 18 0.75 4.87 0.50
CA ASN A 18 1.87 4.05 0.04
C ASN A 18 1.60 3.43 -1.32
N PHE A 19 0.39 2.93 -1.54
CA PHE A 19 -0.02 2.36 -2.83
C PHE A 19 0.07 3.38 -3.97
N ALA A 20 -0.29 4.63 -3.70
CA ALA A 20 -0.18 5.73 -4.66
C ALA A 20 1.25 6.26 -4.83
N GLY A 21 2.23 5.75 -4.06
CA GLY A 21 3.63 6.21 -4.13
C GLY A 21 3.87 7.61 -3.54
N ILE A 22 2.88 8.19 -2.86
CA ILE A 22 2.95 9.56 -2.33
C ILE A 22 3.48 9.60 -0.88
N GLY A 23 3.38 8.47 -0.17
CA GLY A 23 3.83 8.33 1.22
C GLY A 23 3.13 9.28 2.19
N HIS A 24 3.68 9.43 3.40
CA HIS A 24 3.09 10.30 4.43
C HIS A 24 2.98 11.75 3.98
N GLN A 25 4.09 12.32 3.49
CA GLN A 25 4.15 13.72 3.12
C GLN A 25 3.18 14.06 1.99
N GLY A 26 3.02 13.15 1.02
CA GLY A 26 2.03 13.32 -0.03
C GLY A 26 0.60 13.21 0.49
N LEU A 27 0.32 12.30 1.43
CA LEU A 27 -0.98 12.23 2.09
C LEU A 27 -1.32 13.51 2.86
N VAL A 28 -0.37 14.05 3.63
CA VAL A 28 -0.55 15.30 4.38
C VAL A 28 -0.81 16.48 3.42
N LYS A 29 -0.05 16.59 2.32
CA LYS A 29 -0.28 17.60 1.28
C LYS A 29 -1.66 17.45 0.63
N LEU A 30 -2.07 16.22 0.31
CA LEU A 30 -3.39 15.93 -0.27
C LEU A 30 -4.51 16.34 0.69
N CYS A 31 -4.41 16.00 1.98
CA CYS A 31 -5.36 16.43 2.99
C CYS A 31 -5.43 17.96 3.10
N GLY A 32 -4.28 18.64 3.04
CA GLY A 32 -4.22 20.11 2.99
C GLY A 32 -4.94 20.71 1.79
N VAL A 33 -4.75 20.16 0.58
CA VAL A 33 -5.46 20.59 -0.65
C VAL A 33 -6.96 20.39 -0.54
N LEU A 34 -7.38 19.26 0.05
CA LEU A 34 -8.80 18.92 0.25
C LEU A 34 -9.43 19.65 1.45
N ASN A 35 -8.66 20.46 2.18
CA ASN A 35 -9.08 21.16 3.39
C ASN A 35 -9.68 20.22 4.46
N VAL A 36 -9.12 19.01 4.57
CA VAL A 36 -9.49 18.01 5.56
C VAL A 36 -8.34 17.79 6.55
N PRO A 37 -8.63 17.50 7.83
CA PRO A 37 -7.59 17.21 8.80
C PRO A 37 -6.82 15.95 8.39
N PRO A 38 -5.48 15.94 8.56
CA PRO A 38 -4.70 14.74 8.31
C PRO A 38 -5.17 13.62 9.25
N PRO A 39 -5.32 12.39 8.76
CA PRO A 39 -5.91 11.31 9.53
C PRO A 39 -5.04 10.91 10.74
N ILE A 40 -3.73 11.09 10.67
CA ILE A 40 -2.77 10.54 11.65
C ILE A 40 -1.62 11.50 11.89
N ASP A 41 -1.12 11.55 13.12
CA ASP A 41 0.22 12.08 13.44
C ASP A 41 1.34 11.20 12.85
N ASP A 42 2.50 11.82 12.56
CA ASP A 42 3.67 11.18 11.95
C ASP A 42 4.15 9.94 12.72
N ASP A 43 4.03 9.94 14.05
CA ASP A 43 4.48 8.85 14.94
C ASP A 43 3.61 7.60 14.76
N HIS A 44 2.29 7.76 14.76
CA HIS A 44 1.36 6.66 14.51
C HIS A 44 1.43 6.16 13.07
N PHE A 45 1.64 7.06 12.11
CA PHE A 45 1.86 6.68 10.72
C PHE A 45 3.11 5.81 10.59
N SER A 46 4.23 6.24 11.17
CA SER A 46 5.51 5.54 11.11
C SER A 46 5.43 4.15 11.75
N ARG A 47 4.79 4.02 12.93
CA ARG A 47 4.59 2.71 13.58
C ARG A 47 3.73 1.76 12.74
N THR A 48 2.68 2.28 12.12
CA THR A 48 1.75 1.49 11.29
C THR A 48 2.45 1.00 10.02
N ILE A 49 3.24 1.87 9.39
CA ILE A 49 4.05 1.57 8.22
C ILE A 49 5.06 0.47 8.51
N ILE A 50 5.80 0.54 9.62
CA ILE A 50 6.84 -0.44 9.96
C ILE A 50 6.28 -1.87 9.99
N HIS A 51 5.03 -2.06 10.40
CA HIS A 51 4.40 -3.38 10.43
C HIS A 51 3.78 -3.81 9.10
N ILE A 52 3.27 -2.86 8.30
CA ILE A 52 2.56 -3.16 7.05
C ILE A 52 3.52 -3.27 5.86
N LEU A 53 4.57 -2.44 5.81
CA LEU A 53 5.49 -2.36 4.69
C LEU A 53 6.17 -3.71 4.38
N PRO A 54 6.69 -4.47 5.37
CA PRO A 54 7.34 -5.76 5.09
C PRO A 54 6.38 -6.80 4.52
N VAL A 55 5.16 -6.86 5.07
CA VAL A 55 4.09 -7.74 4.57
C VAL A 55 3.76 -7.36 3.13
N PHE A 56 3.62 -6.07 2.86
CA PHE A 56 3.34 -5.56 1.53
C PHE A 56 4.46 -5.88 0.52
N GLU A 57 5.72 -5.64 0.88
CA GLU A 57 6.87 -5.95 0.03
C GLU A 57 6.95 -7.44 -0.28
N SER A 58 6.67 -8.31 0.70
CA SER A 58 6.60 -9.75 0.48
C SER A 58 5.51 -10.15 -0.53
N HIS A 59 4.33 -9.54 -0.45
CA HIS A 59 3.25 -9.79 -1.40
C HIS A 59 3.58 -9.28 -2.80
N LYS A 60 4.20 -8.10 -2.91
CA LYS A 60 4.65 -7.55 -4.18
C LYS A 60 5.66 -8.48 -4.85
N LEU A 61 6.66 -8.95 -4.09
CA LEU A 61 7.67 -9.88 -4.58
C LEU A 61 7.05 -11.20 -5.06
N ASN A 62 6.15 -11.77 -4.26
CA ASN A 62 5.46 -13.02 -4.61
C ASN A 62 4.55 -12.84 -5.83
N SER A 63 3.84 -11.72 -5.95
CA SER A 63 3.01 -11.42 -7.12
C SER A 63 3.85 -11.30 -8.39
N MET A 64 4.98 -10.60 -8.34
CA MET A 64 5.91 -10.53 -9.47
C MET A 64 6.47 -11.90 -9.84
N LYS A 65 6.87 -12.69 -8.85
CA LYS A 65 7.39 -14.05 -9.07
C LYS A 65 6.34 -14.92 -9.77
N ASN A 66 5.10 -14.90 -9.30
CA ASN A 66 4.01 -15.66 -9.89
C ASN A 66 3.73 -15.21 -11.33
N ALA A 67 3.72 -13.90 -11.60
CA ALA A 67 3.51 -13.38 -12.95
C ALA A 67 4.64 -13.81 -13.93
N ILE A 68 5.88 -13.87 -13.46
CA ILE A 68 7.01 -14.39 -14.25
C ILE A 68 6.86 -15.88 -14.49
N GLU A 69 6.54 -16.67 -13.47
CA GLU A 69 6.33 -18.11 -13.60
C GLU A 69 5.20 -18.44 -14.58
N GLU A 70 4.10 -17.69 -14.52
CA GLU A 70 2.97 -17.80 -15.46
C GLU A 70 3.39 -17.48 -16.90
N ALA A 71 4.08 -16.35 -17.11
CA ALA A 71 4.57 -15.96 -18.44
C ALA A 71 5.55 -16.98 -19.03
N CYS A 72 6.46 -17.53 -18.21
CA CYS A 72 7.38 -18.59 -18.61
C CYS A 72 6.65 -19.90 -18.94
N GLY A 73 5.65 -20.27 -18.15
CA GLY A 73 4.81 -21.45 -18.38
C GLY A 73 4.02 -21.36 -19.68
N GLU A 74 3.41 -20.20 -19.97
CA GLU A 74 2.72 -19.97 -21.24
C GLU A 74 3.66 -19.98 -22.44
N SER A 75 4.85 -19.39 -22.31
CA SER A 75 5.85 -19.40 -23.39
C SER A 75 6.33 -20.81 -23.72
N ASN A 76 6.43 -21.71 -22.75
CA ASN A 76 6.80 -23.11 -23.00
C ASN A 76 5.66 -23.91 -23.62
N LYS A 77 4.40 -23.61 -23.26
CA LYS A 77 3.21 -24.24 -23.89
C LYS A 77 3.04 -23.83 -25.36
N ARG A 78 3.39 -22.59 -25.74
CA ARG A 78 3.34 -22.12 -27.14
C ARG A 78 4.46 -22.67 -28.04
N LYS A 79 5.47 -23.35 -27.49
CA LYS A 79 6.61 -23.92 -28.23
C LYS A 79 6.49 -25.43 -28.51
N LEU A 80 5.42 -26.09 -28.07
CA LEU A 80 5.15 -27.48 -28.44
C LEU A 80 4.46 -27.51 -29.82
N PRO A 81 5.05 -28.17 -30.84
CA PRO A 81 4.36 -28.45 -32.10
C PRO A 81 3.21 -29.45 -31.92
#